data_AF-A0A358ATA8-F1
#
_entry.id   AF-A0A358ATA8-F1
#
_cell.length_a   1.000
_cell.length_b   1.000
_cell.length_c   1.000
_cell.angle_alpha   90.00
_cell.angle_beta   90.00
_cell.angle_gamma   90.00
#
_symmetry.space_group_name_H-M   'P 1'
#
loop_
_entity.id
_entity.type
_entity.pdbx_description
1 polymer ?
#
loop_
_entity_poly.entity_id
_entity_poly.type
_entity_poly.pdbx_seq_one_letter_code
_entity_poly.pdbx_strand_id
1 'polypeptide(L)' 'MYDNAPKGEQEAYVHLFGIKYADSLNNRSIIEAIVKHAEIRDSYVREIQKAVKLAHYVTLKDRGV' A
#
# COMPACT_ATOMS: atom_id res chain seq x y z
N MET A 1 3.77 1.69 -7.74
CA MET A 1 4.46 2.30 -6.56
C MET A 1 5.62 1.41 -6.13
N TYR A 2 5.43 0.09 -6.00
CA TYR A 2 6.46 -0.86 -5.60
C TYR A 2 7.70 -0.88 -6.51
N ASP A 3 7.54 -1.13 -7.82
CA ASP A 3 8.69 -1.29 -8.75
C ASP A 3 9.47 0.01 -8.98
N ASN A 4 8.79 1.15 -8.84
CA ASN A 4 9.40 2.48 -8.96
C ASN A 4 9.92 3.01 -7.63
N ALA A 5 9.82 2.23 -6.54
CA ALA A 5 10.31 2.64 -5.24
C ALA A 5 11.85 2.72 -5.27
N PRO A 6 12.45 3.70 -4.57
CA PRO A 6 13.89 3.69 -4.32
C PRO A 6 14.33 2.35 -3.72
N LYS A 7 15.55 1.93 -4.04
CA LYS A 7 16.08 0.65 -3.55
C LYS A 7 16.05 0.62 -2.01
N GLY A 8 15.37 -0.38 -1.45
CA GLY A 8 15.18 -0.52 0.00
C GLY A 8 13.91 0.14 0.54
N GLU A 9 13.19 0.93 -0.26
CA GLU A 9 11.95 1.61 0.13
C GLU A 9 10.68 0.90 -0.37
N GLN A 10 10.79 -0.28 -0.98
CA GLN A 10 9.65 -1.00 -1.54
C GLN A 10 8.51 -1.19 -0.51
N GLU A 11 8.83 -1.58 0.71
CA GLU A 11 7.83 -1.80 1.77
C GLU A 11 7.16 -0.49 2.20
N ALA A 12 7.93 0.60 2.30
CA ALA A 12 7.39 1.92 2.56
C ALA A 12 6.41 2.34 1.46
N TYR A 13 6.71 2.05 0.20
CA TYR A 13 5.82 2.33 -0.93
C TYR A 13 4.57 1.44 -0.95
N VAL A 14 4.63 0.21 -0.43
CA VAL A 14 3.42 -0.61 -0.19
C VAL A 14 2.52 0.06 0.86
N HIS A 15 3.10 0.58 1.94
CA HIS A 15 2.32 1.30 2.94
C HIS A 15 1.76 2.62 2.41
N LEU A 16 2.56 3.41 1.66
CA LEU A 16 2.07 4.63 1.01
C LEU A 16 0.92 4.33 0.05
N PHE A 17 1.00 3.23 -0.71
CA PHE A 17 -0.09 2.76 -1.55
C PHE A 17 -1.35 2.48 -0.74
N GLY A 18 -1.23 1.70 0.34
CA GLY A 18 -2.37 1.35 1.19
C GLY A 18 -3.03 2.56 1.85
N ILE A 19 -2.23 3.55 2.29
CA ILE A 19 -2.74 4.80 2.85
C ILE A 19 -3.42 5.64 1.76
N LYS A 20 -2.78 5.79 0.60
CA LYS A 20 -3.28 6.63 -0.51
C LYS A 20 -4.64 6.18 -1.03
N TYR A 21 -4.87 4.87 -1.08
CA TYR A 21 -6.06 4.29 -1.67
C TYR A 21 -6.98 3.63 -0.64
N ALA A 22 -6.89 4.02 0.63
CA ALA A 22 -7.62 3.38 1.72
C ALA A 22 -9.13 3.25 1.47
N ASP A 23 -9.77 4.29 0.91
CA ASP A 23 -11.21 4.29 0.61
C ASP A 23 -11.60 3.23 -0.44
N SER A 24 -10.71 2.96 -1.39
CA SER A 24 -10.90 1.96 -2.45
C SER A 24 -10.54 0.54 -2.02
N LEU A 25 -9.79 0.39 -0.93
CA LEU A 25 -9.30 -0.89 -0.39
C LEU A 25 -10.20 -1.40 0.74
N ASN A 26 -11.52 -1.35 0.51
CA ASN A 26 -12.56 -1.65 1.50
C ASN A 26 -12.82 -3.15 1.75
N ASN A 27 -12.20 -4.04 0.96
CA ASN A 27 -12.32 -5.48 1.09
C ASN A 27 -10.96 -6.17 0.92
N ARG A 28 -10.72 -7.20 1.72
CA ARG A 28 -9.54 -8.06 1.65
C ARG A 28 -9.36 -8.72 0.28
N SER A 29 -10.44 -9.16 -0.38
CA SER A 29 -10.32 -9.83 -1.69
C SER A 29 -9.76 -8.92 -2.78
N ILE A 30 -10.05 -7.61 -2.70
CA ILE A 30 -9.50 -6.60 -3.60
C ILE A 30 -7.99 -6.50 -3.39
N ILE A 31 -7.54 -6.44 -2.13
CA ILE A 31 -6.12 -6.38 -1.77
C ILE A 31 -5.39 -7.64 -2.26
N GLU A 32 -5.97 -8.83 -2.06
CA GLU A 32 -5.40 -10.09 -2.53
C GLU A 32 -5.28 -10.14 -4.05
N ALA A 33 -6.30 -9.67 -4.78
CA ALA A 33 -6.25 -9.57 -6.24
C ALA A 33 -5.15 -8.62 -6.73
N ILE A 34 -4.99 -7.46 -6.08
CA ILE A 34 -3.94 -6.49 -6.40
C ILE A 34 -2.55 -7.08 -6.15
N VAL A 35 -2.33 -7.71 -4.98
CA VAL A 35 -1.04 -8.32 -4.64
C VAL A 35 -0.67 -9.43 -5.63
N LYS A 36 -1.64 -10.27 -5.99
CA LYS A 36 -1.45 -11.32 -7.00
C LYS A 36 -1.16 -10.76 -8.38
N HIS A 37 -1.89 -9.73 -8.81
CA HIS A 37 -1.69 -9.12 -10.12
C HIS A 37 -0.38 -8.32 -10.21
N ALA A 38 0.08 -7.76 -9.10
CA ALA A 38 1.37 -7.07 -9.01
C ALA A 38 2.56 -8.04 -8.92
N GLU A 39 2.32 -9.35 -8.84
CA GLU A 39 3.35 -10.39 -8.74
C GLU A 39 4.33 -10.17 -7.57
N ILE A 40 3.84 -9.58 -6.46
CA ILE A 40 4.62 -9.37 -5.23
C ILE A 40 4.25 -10.39 -4.15
N ARG A 41 5.08 -10.47 -3.11
CA ARG A 41 4.91 -11.43 -2.00
C ARG A 41 3.54 -11.31 -1.33
N ASP A 42 2.84 -12.43 -1.14
CA ASP A 42 1.55 -12.53 -0.45
C ASP A 42 1.55 -11.90 0.95
N SER A 43 2.71 -11.82 1.61
CA SER A 43 2.87 -11.12 2.89
C SER A 43 2.42 -9.67 2.82
N TYR A 44 2.49 -9.02 1.65
CA TYR A 44 2.06 -7.64 1.45
C TYR A 44 0.55 -7.44 1.57
N VAL A 45 -0.27 -8.50 1.50
CA VAL A 45 -1.71 -8.39 1.83
C VAL A 45 -1.88 -7.83 3.25
N ARG A 46 -1.11 -8.34 4.22
CA ARG A 46 -1.16 -7.88 5.60
C ARG A 46 -0.60 -6.46 5.76
N GLU A 47 0.45 -6.13 5.03
CA GLU A 47 1.06 -4.79 5.09
C GLU A 47 0.15 -3.71 4.50
N ILE A 48 -0.58 -4.02 3.42
CA ILE A 48 -1.61 -3.12 2.86
C ILE A 48 -2.77 -2.98 3.86
N GLN A 49 -3.25 -4.06 4.47
CA GLN A 49 -4.31 -3.97 5.48
C GLN A 49 -3.93 -3.09 6.68
N LYS A 50 -2.69 -3.17 7.15
CA LYS A 50 -2.19 -2.27 8.21
C LYS A 50 -2.16 -0.82 7.74
N ALA A 51 -1.74 -0.57 6.50
CA ALA A 51 -1.70 0.76 5.92
C ALA A 51 -3.10 1.39 5.75
N VAL A 52 -4.10 0.60 5.33
CA VAL A 52 -5.51 1.04 5.26
C VAL A 52 -6.01 1.46 6.64
N LYS A 53 -5.72 0.68 7.69
CA LYS A 53 -6.06 1.07 9.07
C LYS A 53 -5.34 2.33 9.52
N LEU A 54 -4.07 2.49 9.11
CA LEU A 54 -3.28 3.66 9.47
C LEU A 54 -3.82 4.95 8.82
N ALA A 55 -4.45 4.85 7.65
CA ALA A 55 -5.04 6.00 6.94
C ALA A 55 -6.08 6.79 7.77
N HIS A 56 -6.69 6.17 8.79
CA HIS A 56 -7.57 6.87 9.72
C HIS A 56 -6.84 7.87 10.64
N TYR A 57 -5.53 7.75 10.78
CA TYR A 57 -4.74 8.48 11.76
C TYR A 57 -3.66 9.36 11.13
N VAL A 58 -3.44 9.26 9.82
CA VAL A 58 -2.35 9.96 9.12
C VAL A 58 -2.84 10.58 7.83
N THR A 59 -2.20 11.68 7.45
CA THR A 59 -2.31 12.26 6.12
C THR A 59 -0.97 12.09 5.40
N LEU A 60 -1.03 11.81 4.09
CA LEU A 60 0.19 11.72 3.30
C LEU A 60 0.81 13.11 3.18
N LYS A 61 2.11 13.20 3.52
CA LYS A 61 2.86 14.43 3.31
C LYS A 61 3.10 14.58 1.81
N ASP A 62 2.62 15.70 1.26
CA ASP A 62 3.00 16.10 -0.09
C ASP A 62 4.49 16.42 -0.12
N ARG A 63 5.25 15.69 -0.94
CA ARG A 63 6.62 16.07 -1.27
C ARG A 63 6.48 17.06 -2.40
N GLY A 64 6.08 18.30 -2.09
CA GLY A 64 5.94 19.36 -3.08
C GLY A 64 7.17 19.38 -3.99
N VAL A 65 6.96 19.02 -5.26
CA VAL A 65 7.94 19.12 -6.34
C VAL A 65 7.59 20.34 -7.15
#